data_AF-A0A1D8ARW7-F1
#
_entry.id   AF-A0A1D8ARW7-F1
#
_cell.length_a   1.000
_cell.length_b   1.000
_cell.length_c   1.000
_cell.angle_alpha   90.00
_cell.angle_beta   90.00
_cell.angle_gamma   90.00
#
_symmetry.space_group_name_H-M   'P 1'
#
loop_
_entity.id
_entity.type
_entity.pdbx_description
1 polymer ?
#
loop_
_entity_poly.entity_id
_entity_poly.type
_entity_poly.pdbx_seq_one_letter_code
_entity_poly.pdbx_strand_id
1 'polypeptide(L)'
;MPLRTCGAFPDGAWVVRNQMHRRRTFIFVLLACALATRPTEAAAPANNVTLAPADTAGGYVARLLINEVPFPGERGWVSEEDSMAAQAAILWVLRNRLRHIPPGYTQRQVAAVTTWDVMDLLTAGGVHGQVEGFYRDASGRPALSDHVQERINHLAVIAGRGVPGRFARLMNHAQELADDFVANAPGDRFAALREIDRVPVTGSAYGWMTDREIFRPGGNFVRIGDQWRGGLGGNRFFTLRRLR
;
A
#
# COMPACT_ATOMS: atom_id res chain seq x y z
N MET A 1 -1.46 -33.74 68.84
CA MET A 1 -0.67 -34.40 69.91
C MET A 1 -1.62 -34.62 71.09
N PRO A 2 -1.66 -35.80 71.71
CA PRO A 2 -0.51 -36.65 72.05
C PRO A 2 -0.50 -38.02 71.36
N LEU A 3 0.46 -38.85 71.80
CA LEU A 3 1.20 -39.94 71.16
C LEU A 3 0.90 -41.31 71.82
N ARG A 4 1.19 -42.39 71.07
CA ARG A 4 1.56 -43.77 71.50
C ARG A 4 0.40 -44.61 72.10
N THR A 5 0.26 -45.91 71.83
CA THR A 5 1.21 -47.04 72.01
C THR A 5 0.71 -48.33 71.32
N CYS A 6 1.63 -49.29 71.17
CA CYS A 6 1.52 -50.65 70.62
C CYS A 6 0.60 -51.65 71.36
N GLY A 7 0.28 -52.74 70.65
CA GLY A 7 -0.06 -54.08 71.17
C GLY A 7 -1.25 -54.71 70.44
N ALA A 8 -1.42 -56.01 70.18
CA ALA A 8 -0.63 -57.23 70.09
C ALA A 8 -1.58 -58.30 69.46
N PHE A 9 -1.02 -59.32 68.78
CA PHE A 9 -1.65 -60.53 68.15
C PHE A 9 -2.41 -61.45 69.16
N PRO A 10 -3.06 -62.62 68.82
CA PRO A 10 -3.05 -63.45 67.59
C PRO A 10 -4.43 -64.12 67.21
N ASP A 11 -4.41 -64.96 66.14
CA ASP A 11 -5.08 -66.29 65.97
C ASP A 11 -5.53 -66.48 64.50
N GLY A 12 -4.89 -67.36 63.70
CA GLY A 12 -5.26 -68.77 63.49
C GLY A 12 -6.43 -68.86 62.47
N ALA A 13 -6.40 -69.54 61.32
CA ALA A 13 -5.86 -70.84 60.95
C ALA A 13 -5.99 -71.07 59.41
N TRP A 14 -5.02 -71.80 58.85
CA TRP A 14 -5.10 -72.84 57.79
C TRP A 14 -6.08 -72.73 56.60
N VAL A 15 -5.57 -72.74 55.35
CA VAL A 15 -5.72 -73.83 54.34
C VAL A 15 -4.77 -73.62 53.13
N VAL A 16 -3.72 -74.46 53.11
CA VAL A 16 -3.06 -75.26 52.06
C VAL A 16 -3.41 -75.10 50.55
N ARG A 17 -2.33 -75.03 49.73
CA ARG A 17 -2.14 -75.42 48.28
C ARG A 17 -2.79 -74.50 47.23
N ASN A 18 -2.13 -74.07 46.15
CA ASN A 18 -1.38 -74.91 45.20
C ASN A 18 -0.48 -74.07 44.24
N GLN A 19 0.68 -74.65 43.94
CA GLN A 19 1.35 -74.72 42.64
C GLN A 19 1.95 -73.49 41.91
N MET A 20 3.29 -73.58 41.84
CA MET A 20 4.11 -73.58 40.62
C MET A 20 4.28 -72.28 39.82
N HIS A 21 5.47 -71.71 40.02
CA HIS A 21 6.43 -71.31 38.99
C HIS A 21 5.89 -71.07 37.58
N ARG A 22 5.99 -69.81 37.12
CA ARG A 22 6.53 -69.50 35.79
C ARG A 22 7.12 -68.09 35.72
N ARG A 23 8.45 -68.10 35.75
CA ARG A 23 9.44 -67.27 35.05
C ARG A 23 9.02 -65.87 34.60
N ARG A 24 9.72 -64.90 35.20
CA ARG A 24 9.87 -63.51 34.78
C ARG A 24 10.37 -63.41 33.33
N THR A 25 9.67 -62.65 32.50
CA THR A 25 10.24 -62.02 31.31
C THR A 25 9.51 -60.69 31.11
N PHE A 26 10.12 -59.61 31.60
CA PHE A 26 9.68 -58.25 31.29
C PHE A 26 10.16 -57.92 29.88
N ILE A 27 9.26 -57.89 28.91
CA ILE A 27 9.53 -57.30 27.59
C ILE A 27 9.14 -55.82 27.70
N PHE A 28 10.14 -54.94 27.85
CA PHE A 28 9.97 -53.51 27.63
C PHE A 28 9.89 -53.27 26.13
N VAL A 29 8.67 -53.05 25.60
CA VAL A 29 8.51 -52.49 24.25
C VAL A 29 8.71 -50.98 24.36
N LEU A 30 9.93 -50.52 24.03
CA LEU A 30 10.20 -49.11 23.75
C LEU A 30 9.57 -48.75 22.40
N LEU A 31 8.34 -48.23 22.44
CA LEU A 31 7.74 -47.59 21.29
C LEU A 31 8.41 -46.21 21.12
N ALA A 32 9.48 -46.16 20.33
CA ALA A 32 10.05 -44.91 19.88
C ALA A 32 9.08 -44.25 18.91
N CYS A 33 8.23 -43.35 19.40
CA CYS A 33 7.54 -42.36 18.57
C CYS A 33 8.61 -41.45 17.96
N ALA A 34 9.12 -41.82 16.78
CA ALA A 34 9.83 -40.90 15.92
C ALA A 34 8.83 -39.79 15.52
N LEU A 35 8.87 -38.66 16.24
CA LEU A 35 8.31 -37.42 15.73
C LEU A 35 9.09 -37.08 14.46
N ALA A 36 8.53 -37.45 13.32
CA ALA A 36 8.94 -36.91 12.04
C ALA A 36 8.62 -35.41 12.07
N THR A 37 9.57 -34.59 12.51
CA THR A 37 9.55 -33.15 12.20
C THR A 37 9.71 -33.05 10.69
N ARG A 38 8.58 -32.94 9.98
CA ARG A 38 8.61 -32.55 8.57
C ARG A 38 9.36 -31.20 8.53
N PRO A 39 10.41 -31.06 7.71
CA PRO A 39 10.96 -29.74 7.47
C PRO A 39 9.81 -28.87 6.97
N THR A 40 9.53 -27.77 7.67
CA THR A 40 8.64 -26.74 7.17
C THR A 40 9.28 -26.24 5.89
N GLU A 41 8.75 -26.69 4.75
CA GLU A 41 9.12 -26.18 3.44
C GLU A 41 8.93 -24.66 3.50
N ALA A 42 10.03 -23.92 3.43
CA ALA A 42 9.97 -22.47 3.38
C ALA A 42 9.10 -22.12 2.17
N ALA A 43 7.91 -21.57 2.42
CA ALA A 43 7.02 -21.13 1.35
C ALA A 43 7.85 -20.26 0.41
N ALA A 44 7.83 -20.59 -0.89
CA ALA A 44 8.40 -19.73 -1.92
C ALA A 44 7.91 -18.29 -1.65
N PRO A 45 8.76 -17.26 -1.84
CA PRO A 45 8.36 -15.89 -1.61
C PRO A 45 7.06 -15.65 -2.37
N ALA A 46 5.99 -15.38 -1.64
CA ALA A 46 4.69 -15.16 -2.25
C ALA A 46 4.83 -13.89 -3.09
N ASN A 47 4.78 -14.03 -4.43
CA ASN A 47 4.89 -12.90 -5.34
C ASN A 47 3.58 -12.10 -5.31
N ASN A 48 3.33 -11.47 -4.17
CA ASN A 48 2.06 -10.82 -3.83
C ASN A 48 1.87 -9.48 -4.54
N VAL A 49 2.93 -8.96 -5.18
CA VAL A 49 2.92 -7.69 -5.89
C VAL A 49 3.47 -7.86 -7.28
N THR A 50 2.72 -7.37 -8.28
CA THR A 50 3.20 -7.31 -9.67
C THR A 50 3.23 -5.86 -10.09
N LEU A 51 4.44 -5.29 -10.26
CA LEU A 51 4.62 -3.97 -10.86
C LEU A 51 5.25 -4.12 -12.24
N ALA A 52 4.68 -3.46 -13.23
CA ALA A 52 5.29 -3.37 -14.56
C ALA A 52 6.67 -2.68 -14.48
N PRO A 53 7.55 -2.85 -15.47
CA PRO A 53 8.84 -2.16 -15.50
C PRO A 53 8.70 -0.64 -15.42
N ALA A 54 9.62 0.03 -14.72
CA ALA A 54 9.56 1.48 -14.48
C ALA A 54 9.76 2.33 -15.75
N ASP A 55 10.28 1.74 -16.82
CA ASP A 55 10.45 2.38 -18.13
C ASP A 55 9.18 2.29 -19.01
N THR A 56 8.12 1.64 -18.52
CA THR A 56 6.79 1.65 -19.15
C THR A 56 5.90 2.72 -18.52
N ALA A 57 4.95 3.26 -19.28
CA ALA A 57 4.01 4.27 -18.77
C ALA A 57 3.20 3.76 -17.56
N GLY A 58 2.65 2.54 -17.66
CA GLY A 58 1.88 1.92 -16.57
C GLY A 58 2.74 1.71 -15.33
N GLY A 59 3.94 1.14 -15.48
CA GLY A 59 4.84 0.93 -14.34
C GLY A 59 5.33 2.22 -13.69
N TYR A 60 5.57 3.28 -14.47
CA TYR A 60 6.03 4.57 -13.93
C TYR A 60 4.91 5.31 -13.21
N VAL A 61 3.70 5.32 -13.77
CA VAL A 61 2.50 5.88 -13.12
C VAL A 61 2.14 5.09 -11.87
N ALA A 62 2.22 3.76 -11.87
CA ALA A 62 1.97 2.95 -10.67
C ALA A 62 2.91 3.34 -9.52
N ARG A 63 4.18 3.59 -9.83
CA ARG A 63 5.19 4.03 -8.85
C ARG A 63 4.90 5.43 -8.30
N LEU A 64 4.40 6.34 -9.14
CA LEU A 64 3.85 7.62 -8.67
C LEU A 64 2.71 7.40 -7.68
N LEU A 65 1.70 6.63 -8.05
CA LEU A 65 0.53 6.40 -7.21
C LEU A 65 0.89 5.74 -5.87
N ILE A 66 1.86 4.83 -5.87
CA ILE A 66 2.40 4.24 -4.65
C ILE A 66 3.14 5.30 -3.83
N ASN A 67 3.97 6.13 -4.48
CA ASN A 67 4.77 7.17 -3.82
C ASN A 67 3.91 8.21 -3.09
N GLU A 68 2.84 8.66 -3.74
CA GLU A 68 2.08 9.85 -3.34
C GLU A 68 1.04 9.59 -2.25
N VAL A 69 0.76 8.34 -1.87
CA VAL A 69 -0.26 8.00 -0.86
C VAL A 69 0.33 7.27 0.34
N PRO A 70 -0.22 7.45 1.55
CA PRO A 70 0.25 6.76 2.74
C PRO A 70 -0.14 5.29 2.72
N PHE A 71 0.71 4.47 3.33
CA PHE A 71 0.48 3.06 3.64
C PHE A 71 0.25 2.86 5.14
N PRO A 72 -0.27 1.69 5.59
CA PRO A 72 -0.53 1.45 7.00
C PRO A 72 0.70 1.70 7.88
N GLY A 73 0.55 2.56 8.90
CA GLY A 73 1.63 2.95 9.81
C GLY A 73 2.41 4.19 9.37
N GLU A 74 2.20 4.70 8.16
CA GLU A 74 2.75 5.97 7.72
C GLU A 74 1.89 7.16 8.20
N ARG A 75 2.51 8.33 8.29
CA ARG A 75 1.81 9.56 8.63
C ARG A 75 0.76 9.88 7.56
N GLY A 76 -0.45 10.22 7.99
CA GLY A 76 -1.56 10.55 7.09
C GLY A 76 -2.35 9.33 6.63
N TRP A 77 -1.96 8.11 7.03
CA TRP A 77 -2.77 6.91 6.81
C TRP A 77 -4.11 7.02 7.53
N VAL A 78 -5.20 6.84 6.78
CA VAL A 78 -6.57 6.75 7.31
C VAL A 78 -7.13 5.35 7.07
N SER A 79 -7.21 4.92 5.82
CA SER A 79 -7.72 3.60 5.44
C SER A 79 -7.23 3.19 4.05
N GLU A 80 -7.42 1.90 3.72
CA GLU A 80 -7.13 1.38 2.38
C GLU A 80 -7.98 2.08 1.31
N GLU A 81 -9.28 2.26 1.58
CA GLU A 81 -10.19 2.98 0.67
C GLU A 81 -9.75 4.43 0.44
N ASP A 82 -9.27 5.12 1.48
CA ASP A 82 -8.85 6.51 1.38
C ASP A 82 -7.59 6.67 0.51
N SER A 83 -6.59 5.80 0.69
CA SER A 83 -5.39 5.79 -0.17
C SER A 83 -5.73 5.42 -1.61
N MET A 84 -6.60 4.43 -1.85
CA MET A 84 -7.06 4.08 -3.20
C MET A 84 -7.82 5.24 -3.87
N ALA A 85 -8.67 5.94 -3.11
CA ALA A 85 -9.38 7.11 -3.61
C ALA A 85 -8.43 8.26 -3.98
N ALA A 86 -7.36 8.46 -3.20
CA ALA A 86 -6.32 9.44 -3.52
C ALA A 86 -5.53 9.06 -4.78
N GLN A 87 -5.20 7.77 -4.97
CA GLN A 87 -4.56 7.27 -6.19
C GLN A 87 -5.39 7.61 -7.43
N ALA A 88 -6.70 7.33 -7.40
CA ALA A 88 -7.61 7.70 -8.49
C ALA A 88 -7.67 9.22 -8.71
N ALA A 89 -7.66 10.02 -7.64
CA ALA A 89 -7.72 11.47 -7.75
C ALA A 89 -6.47 12.10 -8.37
N ILE A 90 -5.28 11.53 -8.12
CA ILE A 90 -4.03 11.94 -8.78
C ILE A 90 -4.15 11.72 -10.29
N LEU A 91 -4.70 10.59 -10.73
CA LEU A 91 -4.91 10.30 -12.15
C LEU A 91 -5.85 11.31 -12.83
N TRP A 92 -6.87 11.82 -12.12
CA TRP A 92 -7.71 12.89 -12.66
C TRP A 92 -6.91 14.17 -12.89
N VAL A 93 -6.00 14.52 -11.97
CA VAL A 93 -5.10 15.66 -12.17
C VAL A 93 -4.24 15.48 -13.41
N LEU A 94 -3.59 14.32 -13.56
CA LEU A 94 -2.74 14.03 -14.72
C LEU A 94 -3.54 14.11 -16.01
N ARG A 95 -4.73 13.49 -16.04
CA ARG A 95 -5.64 13.54 -17.20
C ARG A 95 -5.96 14.98 -17.59
N ASN A 96 -6.35 15.81 -16.63
CA ASN A 96 -6.78 17.17 -16.92
C ASN A 96 -5.61 18.02 -17.43
N ARG A 97 -4.43 17.87 -16.82
CA ARG A 97 -3.18 18.50 -17.29
C ARG A 97 -2.76 18.05 -18.68
N LEU A 98 -3.10 16.82 -19.10
CA LEU A 98 -2.81 16.32 -20.45
C LEU A 98 -3.84 16.73 -21.48
N ARG A 99 -5.15 16.64 -21.15
CA ARG A 99 -6.22 16.60 -22.16
C ARG A 99 -7.36 17.58 -21.95
N HIS A 100 -7.48 18.18 -20.77
CA HIS A 100 -8.62 19.03 -20.44
C HIS A 100 -8.15 20.36 -19.89
N ILE A 101 -7.60 21.21 -20.75
CA ILE A 101 -7.15 22.54 -20.35
C ILE A 101 -8.34 23.49 -20.33
N PRO A 102 -8.62 24.15 -19.19
CA PRO A 102 -9.78 25.02 -19.09
C PRO A 102 -9.58 26.31 -19.90
N PRO A 103 -10.66 26.92 -20.43
CA PRO A 103 -10.58 28.18 -21.16
C PRO A 103 -9.82 29.26 -20.38
N GLY A 104 -8.98 30.02 -21.09
CA GLY A 104 -8.11 31.05 -20.52
C GLY A 104 -6.76 30.53 -20.00
N TYR A 105 -6.58 29.22 -19.87
CA TYR A 105 -5.30 28.60 -19.51
C TYR A 105 -4.64 27.94 -20.72
N THR A 106 -3.32 27.85 -20.65
CA THR A 106 -2.51 27.01 -21.53
C THR A 106 -2.02 25.78 -20.78
N GLN A 107 -1.71 24.70 -21.50
CA GLN A 107 -1.14 23.50 -20.89
C GLN A 107 0.13 23.81 -20.11
N ARG A 108 1.01 24.66 -20.67
CA ARG A 108 2.25 25.06 -20.02
C ARG A 108 2.03 25.77 -18.69
N GLN A 109 0.95 26.52 -18.51
CA GLN A 109 0.64 27.17 -17.23
C GLN A 109 0.18 26.18 -16.17
N VAL A 110 -0.51 25.10 -16.55
CA VAL A 110 -1.05 24.11 -15.59
C VAL A 110 -0.16 22.90 -15.38
N ALA A 111 0.79 22.65 -16.29
CA ALA A 111 1.60 21.43 -16.35
C ALA A 111 3.10 21.68 -16.62
N ALA A 112 3.54 22.94 -16.76
CA ALA A 112 4.91 23.36 -17.15
C ALA A 112 5.43 22.86 -18.52
N VAL A 113 4.77 21.89 -19.14
CA VAL A 113 5.12 21.30 -20.44
C VAL A 113 3.91 21.34 -21.38
N THR A 114 4.16 21.19 -22.69
CA THR A 114 3.12 20.95 -23.68
C THR A 114 3.35 19.56 -24.26
N THR A 115 2.48 18.61 -23.94
CA THR A 115 2.63 17.19 -24.31
C THR A 115 1.31 16.43 -24.20
N TRP A 116 1.22 15.30 -24.88
CA TRP A 116 0.15 14.32 -24.71
C TRP A 116 0.64 13.04 -24.02
N ASP A 117 1.94 12.97 -23.74
CA ASP A 117 2.62 11.84 -23.14
C ASP A 117 2.73 12.03 -21.62
N VAL A 118 2.28 11.03 -20.85
CA VAL A 118 2.31 11.11 -19.38
C VAL A 118 3.73 11.10 -18.83
N MET A 119 4.68 10.43 -19.47
CA MET A 119 6.07 10.39 -19.03
C MET A 119 6.71 11.77 -19.17
N ASP A 120 6.44 12.47 -20.27
CA ASP A 120 6.87 13.85 -20.46
C ASP A 120 6.27 14.78 -19.40
N LEU A 121 4.99 14.60 -19.07
CA LEU A 121 4.34 15.36 -18.00
C LEU A 121 5.02 15.13 -16.65
N LEU A 122 5.21 13.87 -16.26
CA LEU A 122 5.75 13.51 -14.94
C LEU A 122 7.21 13.93 -14.78
N THR A 123 7.99 13.90 -15.86
CA THR A 123 9.43 14.19 -15.84
C THR A 123 9.79 15.65 -16.13
N ALA A 124 8.81 16.48 -16.46
CA ALA A 124 9.03 17.88 -16.78
C ALA A 124 9.64 18.64 -15.60
N GLY A 125 10.77 19.31 -15.83
CA GLY A 125 11.48 20.10 -14.80
C GLY A 125 12.55 19.34 -14.02
N GLY A 126 12.80 18.06 -14.34
CA GLY A 126 13.88 17.28 -13.72
C GLY A 126 13.52 16.78 -12.31
N VAL A 127 14.54 16.51 -11.49
CA VAL A 127 14.37 15.83 -10.18
C VAL A 127 13.41 16.57 -9.23
N HIS A 128 13.39 17.91 -9.25
CA HIS A 128 12.48 18.73 -8.44
C HIS A 128 11.43 19.44 -9.31
N GLY A 129 11.01 18.77 -10.39
CA GLY A 129 10.11 19.29 -11.40
C GLY A 129 8.63 19.21 -11.03
N GLN A 130 7.80 18.88 -12.03
CA GLN A 130 6.34 18.73 -11.88
C GLN A 130 5.95 17.71 -10.81
N VAL A 131 6.71 16.62 -10.72
CA VAL A 131 6.58 15.61 -9.68
C VAL A 131 7.97 15.34 -9.12
N GLU A 132 8.15 15.66 -7.84
CA GLU A 132 9.42 15.49 -7.17
C GLU A 132 9.86 14.02 -7.15
N GLY A 133 11.10 13.78 -7.58
CA GLY A 133 11.70 12.45 -7.64
C GLY A 133 11.38 11.65 -8.91
N PHE A 134 10.60 12.20 -9.86
CA PHE A 134 10.30 11.59 -11.16
C PHE A 134 10.91 12.45 -12.27
N TYR A 135 11.89 11.91 -13.01
CA TYR A 135 12.66 12.69 -13.98
C TYR A 135 13.20 11.81 -15.11
N ARG A 136 13.86 12.44 -16.10
CA ARG A 136 14.66 11.74 -17.12
C ARG A 136 16.13 11.79 -16.75
N ASP A 137 16.81 10.64 -16.79
CA ASP A 137 18.27 10.55 -16.57
C ASP A 137 19.05 11.26 -17.70
N ALA A 138 20.38 11.28 -17.59
CA ALA A 138 21.25 11.89 -18.60
C ALA A 138 21.14 11.24 -20.00
N SER A 139 20.59 10.02 -20.09
CA SER A 139 20.30 9.32 -21.35
C SER A 139 18.89 9.58 -21.88
N GLY A 140 18.10 10.42 -21.19
CA GLY A 140 16.72 10.73 -21.54
C GLY A 140 15.69 9.68 -21.10
N ARG A 141 16.11 8.64 -20.36
CA ARG A 141 15.21 7.56 -19.91
C ARG A 141 14.50 7.95 -18.62
N PRO A 142 13.24 7.54 -18.41
CA PRO A 142 12.57 7.71 -17.13
C PRO A 142 13.36 7.10 -15.99
N ALA A 143 13.53 7.85 -14.91
CA ALA A 143 14.27 7.48 -13.72
C ALA A 143 13.54 7.96 -12.46
N LEU A 144 13.87 7.34 -11.33
CA LEU A 144 13.37 7.71 -10.02
C LEU A 144 14.54 8.15 -9.14
N SER A 145 14.29 9.13 -8.28
CA SER A 145 15.28 9.48 -7.24
C SER A 145 15.46 8.32 -6.26
N ASP A 146 16.62 8.28 -5.61
CA ASP A 146 16.97 7.22 -4.65
C ASP A 146 15.90 7.07 -3.56
N HIS A 147 15.43 8.19 -2.99
CA HIS A 147 14.39 8.18 -1.95
C HIS A 147 13.07 7.53 -2.42
N VAL A 148 12.61 7.84 -3.63
CA VAL A 148 11.38 7.23 -4.20
C VAL A 148 11.60 5.74 -4.42
N GLN A 149 12.75 5.36 -4.98
CA GLN A 149 13.11 3.96 -5.23
C GLN A 149 13.21 3.15 -3.92
N GLU A 150 13.85 3.70 -2.89
CA GLU A 150 13.95 3.11 -1.57
C GLU A 150 12.59 2.87 -0.93
N ARG A 151 11.69 3.89 -0.99
CA ARG A 151 10.34 3.75 -0.44
C ARG A 151 9.56 2.64 -1.15
N ILE A 152 9.56 2.61 -2.48
CA ILE A 152 8.85 1.57 -3.25
C ILE A 152 9.39 0.19 -2.92
N ASN A 153 10.72 0.04 -2.83
CA ASN A 153 11.36 -1.23 -2.49
C ASN A 153 10.98 -1.68 -1.07
N HIS A 154 10.97 -0.76 -0.11
CA HIS A 154 10.56 -1.06 1.26
C HIS A 154 9.10 -1.55 1.33
N LEU A 155 8.18 -0.87 0.65
CA LEU A 155 6.78 -1.27 0.60
C LEU A 155 6.61 -2.63 -0.08
N ALA A 156 7.34 -2.89 -1.17
CA ALA A 156 7.34 -4.18 -1.86
C ALA A 156 7.80 -5.32 -0.94
N VAL A 157 8.85 -5.09 -0.13
CA VAL A 157 9.33 -6.08 0.86
C VAL A 157 8.26 -6.39 1.90
N ILE A 158 7.51 -5.39 2.38
CA ILE A 158 6.41 -5.62 3.33
C ILE A 158 5.29 -6.41 2.65
N ALA A 159 4.91 -5.99 1.44
CA ALA A 159 3.82 -6.58 0.68
C ALA A 159 4.06 -8.05 0.28
N GLY A 160 5.32 -8.42 0.01
CA GLY A 160 5.73 -9.78 -0.36
C GLY A 160 5.79 -10.79 0.80
N ARG A 161 5.53 -10.38 2.05
CA ARG A 161 5.58 -11.29 3.20
C ARG A 161 4.24 -12.03 3.39
N GLY A 162 4.30 -13.35 3.46
CA GLY A 162 3.17 -14.19 3.84
C GLY A 162 1.97 -14.08 2.89
N VAL A 163 0.75 -14.19 3.44
CA VAL A 163 -0.50 -14.04 2.68
C VAL A 163 -0.69 -12.56 2.27
N PRO A 164 -1.15 -12.26 1.04
CA PRO A 164 -1.39 -10.88 0.59
C PRO A 164 -2.18 -10.03 1.60
N GLY A 165 -1.51 -9.02 2.14
CA GLY A 165 -2.08 -8.05 3.07
C GLY A 165 -2.51 -6.74 2.39
N ARG A 166 -2.81 -5.72 3.20
CA ARG A 166 -3.20 -4.38 2.74
C ARG A 166 -2.16 -3.74 1.82
N PHE A 167 -0.88 -3.92 2.10
CA PHE A 167 0.22 -3.37 1.29
C PHE A 167 0.19 -3.94 -0.12
N ALA A 168 0.05 -5.27 -0.25
CA ALA A 168 -0.02 -5.93 -1.55
C ALA A 168 -1.23 -5.45 -2.36
N ARG A 169 -2.41 -5.34 -1.72
CA ARG A 169 -3.62 -4.82 -2.39
C ARG A 169 -3.48 -3.38 -2.85
N LEU A 170 -2.92 -2.49 -2.03
CA LEU A 170 -2.69 -1.10 -2.43
C LEU A 170 -1.71 -0.97 -3.60
N MET A 171 -0.64 -1.77 -3.62
CA MET A 171 0.35 -1.73 -4.71
C MET A 171 -0.21 -2.32 -6.00
N ASN A 172 -0.94 -3.44 -5.93
CA ASN A 172 -1.58 -4.02 -7.11
C ASN A 172 -2.69 -3.11 -7.64
N HIS A 173 -3.49 -2.50 -6.76
CA HIS A 173 -4.50 -1.53 -7.16
C HIS A 173 -3.88 -0.32 -7.89
N ALA A 174 -2.74 0.18 -7.41
CA ALA A 174 -2.01 1.24 -8.09
C ALA A 174 -1.55 0.83 -9.51
N GLN A 175 -1.10 -0.42 -9.67
CA GLN A 175 -0.73 -0.96 -10.99
C GLN A 175 -1.95 -1.08 -11.90
N GLU A 176 -3.03 -1.68 -11.43
CA GLU A 176 -4.30 -1.81 -12.17
C GLU A 176 -4.82 -0.45 -12.62
N LEU A 177 -4.87 0.53 -11.71
CA LEU A 177 -5.27 1.90 -12.01
C LEU A 177 -4.36 2.57 -13.04
N ALA A 178 -3.05 2.33 -12.96
CA ALA A 178 -2.09 2.91 -13.90
C ALA A 178 -2.25 2.32 -15.31
N ASP A 179 -2.45 1.01 -15.41
CA ASP A 179 -2.69 0.34 -16.69
C ASP A 179 -4.02 0.79 -17.29
N ASP A 180 -5.07 0.85 -16.47
CA ASP A 180 -6.38 1.38 -16.87
C ASP A 180 -6.31 2.84 -17.31
N PHE A 181 -5.48 3.68 -16.66
CA PHE A 181 -5.28 5.07 -17.04
C PHE A 181 -4.52 5.25 -18.36
N VAL A 182 -3.56 4.37 -18.63
CA VAL A 182 -2.83 4.40 -19.91
C VAL A 182 -3.75 3.97 -21.05
N ALA A 183 -4.62 2.99 -20.81
CA ALA A 183 -5.57 2.48 -21.80
C ALA A 183 -6.82 3.36 -21.97
N ASN A 184 -7.37 3.84 -20.85
CA ASN A 184 -8.67 4.50 -20.73
C ASN A 184 -8.57 5.73 -19.82
N ALA A 185 -9.65 6.51 -19.74
CA ALA A 185 -9.65 7.72 -18.92
C ALA A 185 -10.78 7.68 -17.88
N PRO A 186 -10.47 7.53 -16.57
CA PRO A 186 -11.50 7.50 -15.53
C PRO A 186 -12.19 8.86 -15.39
N GLY A 187 -13.49 8.85 -15.07
CA GLY A 187 -14.27 10.07 -14.87
C GLY A 187 -13.81 10.87 -13.66
N ASP A 188 -13.61 12.17 -13.82
CA ASP A 188 -13.20 13.08 -12.74
C ASP A 188 -14.39 13.47 -11.87
N ARG A 189 -14.36 13.07 -10.59
CA ARG A 189 -15.43 13.36 -9.63
C ARG A 189 -15.67 14.87 -9.42
N PHE A 190 -14.64 15.68 -9.64
CA PHE A 190 -14.67 17.13 -9.40
C PHE A 190 -15.16 17.89 -10.64
N ALA A 191 -15.39 17.22 -11.76
CA ALA A 191 -15.79 17.83 -13.03
C ALA A 191 -17.07 18.67 -12.93
N ALA A 192 -17.95 18.37 -11.97
CA ALA A 192 -19.20 19.10 -11.75
C ALA A 192 -19.05 20.35 -10.87
N LEU A 193 -17.90 20.57 -10.23
CA LEU A 193 -17.70 21.76 -9.39
C LEU A 193 -17.78 23.03 -10.24
N ARG A 194 -18.50 24.04 -9.73
CA ARG A 194 -18.67 25.34 -10.39
C ARG A 194 -18.22 26.51 -9.52
N GLU A 195 -18.26 26.32 -8.21
CA GLU A 195 -17.90 27.33 -7.22
C GLU A 195 -17.33 26.65 -5.97
N ILE A 196 -16.35 27.29 -5.34
CA ILE A 196 -15.83 26.94 -4.01
C ILE A 196 -15.70 28.24 -3.23
N ASP A 197 -16.34 28.35 -2.07
CA ASP A 197 -16.28 29.53 -1.21
C ASP A 197 -16.53 30.85 -1.96
N ARG A 198 -17.57 30.88 -2.82
CA ARG A 198 -17.93 32.02 -3.69
C ARG A 198 -16.91 32.39 -4.76
N VAL A 199 -15.90 31.53 -4.98
CA VAL A 199 -14.94 31.66 -6.08
C VAL A 199 -15.41 30.79 -7.24
N PRO A 200 -15.74 31.36 -8.41
CA PRO A 200 -16.03 30.59 -9.61
C PRO A 200 -14.81 29.75 -10.02
N VAL A 201 -15.01 28.46 -10.23
CA VAL A 201 -13.95 27.52 -10.61
C VAL A 201 -14.25 26.86 -11.95
N THR A 202 -13.22 26.30 -12.54
CA THR A 202 -13.30 25.56 -13.81
C THR A 202 -14.03 24.22 -13.66
N GLY A 203 -14.14 23.71 -12.43
CA GLY A 203 -14.40 22.29 -12.19
C GLY A 203 -13.12 21.49 -12.36
N SER A 204 -13.17 20.19 -12.05
CA SER A 204 -12.06 19.25 -12.18
C SER A 204 -10.86 19.53 -11.27
N ALA A 205 -9.98 18.53 -11.08
CA ALA A 205 -8.72 18.71 -10.33
C ALA A 205 -7.54 18.95 -11.27
N TYR A 206 -6.67 19.92 -10.93
CA TYR A 206 -5.50 20.33 -11.70
C TYR A 206 -4.21 20.35 -10.89
N GLY A 207 -4.27 20.06 -9.60
CA GLY A 207 -3.11 19.95 -8.74
C GLY A 207 -3.42 19.12 -7.51
N TRP A 208 -2.38 18.52 -6.94
CA TRP A 208 -2.40 17.96 -5.62
C TRP A 208 -1.13 18.38 -4.88
N MET A 209 -1.17 18.34 -3.56
CA MET A 209 0.00 18.48 -2.70
C MET A 209 -0.20 17.60 -1.46
N THR A 210 0.89 17.10 -0.88
CA THR A 210 0.83 16.47 0.44
C THR A 210 0.20 17.44 1.45
N ASP A 211 -0.65 16.92 2.33
CA ASP A 211 -1.46 17.65 3.29
C ASP A 211 -0.61 18.25 4.43
N ARG A 212 0.20 19.25 4.10
CA ARG A 212 0.88 20.14 5.05
C ARG A 212 0.42 21.57 4.82
N GLU A 213 0.00 22.23 5.89
CA GLU A 213 -0.56 23.59 5.83
C GLU A 213 0.38 24.65 5.23
N ILE A 214 1.68 24.40 5.29
CA ILE A 214 2.71 25.29 4.76
C ILE A 214 2.73 25.33 3.23
N PHE A 215 2.17 24.33 2.55
CA PHE A 215 2.23 24.23 1.10
C PHE A 215 1.03 24.92 0.44
N ARG A 216 1.35 25.87 -0.44
CA ARG A 216 0.39 26.58 -1.28
C ARG A 216 0.84 26.45 -2.73
N PRO A 217 0.01 25.94 -3.64
CA PRO A 217 0.38 25.82 -5.05
C PRO A 217 0.54 27.19 -5.75
N GLY A 218 0.11 28.27 -5.10
CA GLY A 218 0.18 29.63 -5.66
C GLY A 218 -0.77 29.85 -6.84
N GLY A 219 -0.61 30.98 -7.53
CA GLY A 219 -1.35 31.30 -8.74
C GLY A 219 -2.87 31.25 -8.59
N ASN A 220 -3.54 30.64 -9.56
CA ASN A 220 -5.01 30.55 -9.63
C ASN A 220 -5.58 29.25 -9.07
N PHE A 221 -4.81 28.48 -8.32
CA PHE A 221 -5.31 27.27 -7.69
C PHE A 221 -6.25 27.57 -6.52
N VAL A 222 -7.34 26.82 -6.45
CA VAL A 222 -8.33 26.87 -5.37
C VAL A 222 -8.42 25.49 -4.75
N ARG A 223 -8.25 25.39 -3.44
CA ARG A 223 -8.37 24.11 -2.72
C ARG A 223 -9.79 23.57 -2.89
N ILE A 224 -9.89 22.29 -3.23
CA ILE A 224 -11.15 21.56 -3.15
C ILE A 224 -11.36 21.21 -1.68
N GLY A 225 -12.46 21.70 -1.10
CA GLY A 225 -12.77 21.47 0.31
C GLY A 225 -13.15 20.01 0.61
N ASP A 226 -13.03 19.63 1.89
CA ASP A 226 -13.24 18.25 2.32
C ASP A 226 -14.71 17.81 2.20
N GLN A 227 -15.66 18.75 2.18
CA GLN A 227 -17.06 18.50 1.86
C GLN A 227 -17.27 17.92 0.45
N TRP A 228 -16.30 18.11 -0.45
CA TRP A 228 -16.27 17.53 -1.79
C TRP A 228 -15.32 16.34 -1.89
N ARG A 229 -14.77 15.86 -0.76
CA ARG A 229 -13.68 14.88 -0.69
C ARG A 229 -12.40 15.38 -1.39
N GLY A 230 -12.05 16.65 -1.16
CA GLY A 230 -10.81 17.25 -1.67
C GLY A 230 -9.56 16.99 -0.82
N GLY A 231 -9.72 16.44 0.38
CA GLY A 231 -8.64 15.85 1.18
C GLY A 231 -8.74 14.32 1.16
N LEU A 232 -7.75 13.62 0.59
CA LEU A 232 -7.73 12.15 0.47
C LEU A 232 -6.29 11.64 0.56
N GLY A 233 -6.07 10.53 1.25
CA GLY A 233 -4.78 9.83 1.28
C GLY A 233 -3.62 10.76 1.63
N GLY A 234 -3.79 11.60 2.66
CA GLY A 234 -2.77 12.58 3.05
C GLY A 234 -2.45 13.64 2.00
N ASN A 235 -3.33 13.86 1.01
CA ASN A 235 -3.19 14.88 -0.03
C ASN A 235 -4.35 15.87 -0.02
N ARG A 236 -4.08 17.08 -0.50
CA ARG A 236 -5.07 18.11 -0.84
C ARG A 236 -5.13 18.27 -2.34
N PHE A 237 -6.34 18.29 -2.90
CA PHE A 237 -6.58 18.50 -4.32
C PHE A 237 -7.02 19.93 -4.60
N PHE A 238 -6.66 20.44 -5.77
CA PHE A 238 -6.89 21.81 -6.18
C PHE A 238 -7.51 21.86 -7.56
N THR A 239 -8.49 22.75 -7.73
CA THR A 239 -9.03 23.16 -9.03
C THR A 239 -8.46 24.53 -9.42
N LEU A 240 -8.88 25.08 -10.56
CA LEU A 240 -8.48 26.40 -11.02
C LEU A 240 -9.62 27.40 -10.92
N ARG A 241 -9.29 28.65 -10.63
CA ARG A 241 -10.22 29.78 -10.79
C ARG A 241 -10.65 29.86 -12.24
N ARG A 242 -11.93 30.13 -12.48
CA ARG A 242 -12.39 30.48 -13.82
C ARG A 242 -11.86 31.87 -14.17
N LEU A 243 -11.17 31.99 -15.30
CA LEU A 243 -10.77 33.27 -15.85
C LEU A 243 -11.96 33.87 -16.61
N ARG A 244 -12.07 35.19 -16.57
CA ARG A 244 -13.10 35.93 -17.31
C ARG A 244 -12.72 36.05 -18.77
#